data_AF-A0A655IY61-F1
#
_entry.id   AF-A0A655IY61-F1
#
_cell.length_a   1.000
_cell.length_b   1.000
_cell.length_c   1.000
_cell.angle_alpha   90.00
_cell.angle_beta   90.00
_cell.angle_gamma   90.00
#
_symmetry.space_group_name_H-M   'P 1'
#
loop_
_entity.id
_entity.type
_entity.pdbx_description
1 polymer ?
#
loop_
_entity_poly.entity_id
_entity_poly.type
_entity_poly.pdbx_seq_one_letter_code
_entity_poly.pdbx_strand_id
1 'polypeptide(L)'
;MTSPHFAWLPPEINSALMFAGPGSGPLIAAATAWGELAEELLASIASLGSVTSELTSGAWLGPSAAAMMAVATQYLAWLSTAAAQAEQAAAQAMAIATAFEAAPPCSRQW
;
A
#
# COMPACT_ATOMS: atom_id res chain seq x y z
N MET A 1 -25.36 8.73 16.61
CA MET A 1 -25.07 9.00 15.19
C MET A 1 -24.82 10.49 15.06
N THR A 2 -23.56 10.89 14.93
CA THR A 2 -23.20 12.30 14.71
C THR A 2 -23.61 12.69 13.31
N SER A 3 -24.56 13.61 13.17
CA SER A 3 -24.93 14.14 11.85
C SER A 3 -23.67 14.68 11.16
N PRO A 4 -23.46 14.36 9.87
CA PRO A 4 -22.26 14.79 9.17
C PRO A 4 -22.17 16.32 9.14
N HIS A 5 -21.13 16.86 9.78
CA HIS A 5 -20.91 18.31 9.93
C HIS A 5 -20.93 19.08 8.60
N PHE A 6 -20.50 18.42 7.51
CA PHE A 6 -20.49 18.99 6.16
C PHE A 6 -21.89 19.27 5.59
N ALA A 7 -22.94 18.56 6.04
CA ALA A 7 -24.30 18.75 5.55
C ALA A 7 -24.93 20.09 5.99
N TRP A 8 -24.36 20.74 7.01
CA TRP A 8 -24.81 22.02 7.54
C TRP A 8 -24.02 23.22 6.99
N LEU A 9 -22.95 22.96 6.23
CA LEU A 9 -22.17 24.00 5.56
C LEU A 9 -22.78 24.30 4.18
N PRO A 10 -22.83 25.58 3.76
CA PRO A 10 -23.26 25.91 2.41
C PRO A 10 -22.29 25.30 1.37
N PRO A 11 -22.76 24.97 0.16
CA PRO A 11 -21.98 24.22 -0.83
C PRO A 11 -20.70 24.94 -1.27
N GLU A 12 -20.67 26.27 -1.21
CA GLU A 12 -19.50 27.10 -1.52
C GLU A 12 -18.35 26.85 -0.54
N ILE A 13 -18.68 26.70 0.76
CA ILE A 13 -17.68 26.46 1.80
C ILE A 13 -17.15 25.03 1.69
N ASN A 14 -18.02 24.05 1.48
CA ASN A 14 -17.60 22.67 1.23
C ASN A 14 -16.71 22.56 -0.03
N SER A 15 -17.06 23.26 -1.11
CA SER A 15 -16.28 23.28 -2.35
C SER A 15 -14.95 24.00 -2.18
N ALA A 16 -14.91 25.15 -1.49
CA ALA A 16 -13.67 25.86 -1.21
C ALA A 16 -12.70 25.01 -0.37
N LEU A 17 -13.21 24.31 0.65
CA LEU A 17 -12.40 23.40 1.48
C LEU A 17 -11.87 22.21 0.68
N MET A 18 -12.66 21.68 -0.27
CA MET A 18 -12.26 20.53 -1.08
C MET A 18 -11.19 20.87 -2.12
N PHE A 19 -11.28 22.05 -2.77
CA PHE A 19 -10.42 22.37 -3.91
C PHE A 19 -9.27 23.36 -3.62
N ALA A 20 -9.17 23.91 -2.39
CA ALA A 20 -8.05 24.77 -2.01
C ALA A 20 -6.71 24.02 -1.82
N GLY A 21 -6.75 22.68 -1.74
CA GLY A 21 -5.58 21.83 -1.51
C GLY A 21 -4.81 21.43 -2.79
N PRO A 22 -3.74 20.63 -2.65
CA PRO A 22 -2.85 20.20 -3.75
C PRO A 22 -3.50 19.19 -4.73
N GLY A 23 -4.78 18.89 -4.60
CA GLY A 23 -5.50 17.91 -5.43
C GLY A 23 -5.13 16.45 -5.12
N SER A 24 -5.41 15.55 -6.06
CA SER A 24 -5.17 14.11 -5.97
C SER A 24 -3.71 13.71 -6.19
N GLY A 25 -2.86 14.60 -6.71
CA GLY A 25 -1.47 14.32 -7.07
C GLY A 25 -0.64 13.63 -5.97
N PRO A 26 -0.66 14.11 -4.71
CA PRO A 26 0.04 13.45 -3.61
C PRO A 26 -0.45 12.03 -3.31
N LEU A 27 -1.76 11.74 -3.49
CA LEU A 27 -2.30 10.40 -3.30
C LEU A 27 -1.86 9.46 -4.42
N ILE A 28 -1.79 9.95 -5.66
CA ILE A 28 -1.27 9.18 -6.80
C ILE A 28 0.22 8.86 -6.58
N ALA A 29 1.02 9.83 -6.15
CA ALA A 29 2.44 9.62 -5.83
C ALA A 29 2.63 8.64 -4.66
N ALA A 30 1.76 8.68 -3.64
CA ALA A 30 1.76 7.69 -2.58
C ALA A 30 1.40 6.30 -3.11
N ALA A 31 0.41 6.20 -4.02
CA ALA A 31 0.02 4.93 -4.63
C ALA A 31 1.17 4.30 -5.43
N THR A 32 1.92 5.09 -6.19
CA THR A 32 3.08 4.59 -6.93
C THR A 32 4.19 4.11 -5.99
N ALA A 33 4.51 4.88 -4.95
CA ALA A 33 5.54 4.51 -3.98
C ALA A 33 5.19 3.22 -3.21
N TRP A 34 3.92 3.04 -2.84
CA TRP A 34 3.45 1.79 -2.21
C TRP A 34 3.51 0.60 -3.18
N GLY A 35 3.24 0.81 -4.47
CA GLY A 35 3.41 -0.20 -5.51
C GLY A 35 4.87 -0.63 -5.69
N GLU A 36 5.78 0.34 -5.81
CA GLU A 36 7.22 0.09 -5.91
C GLU A 36 7.75 -0.69 -4.68
N LEU A 37 7.31 -0.32 -3.48
CA LEU A 37 7.66 -1.04 -2.26
C LEU A 37 7.17 -2.50 -2.28
N ALA A 38 5.96 -2.76 -2.79
CA ALA A 38 5.46 -4.12 -2.92
C ALA A 38 6.33 -4.96 -3.87
N GLU A 39 6.73 -4.40 -5.02
CA GLU A 39 7.62 -5.06 -5.97
C GLU A 39 9.00 -5.35 -5.37
N GLU A 40 9.58 -4.41 -4.63
CA GLU A 40 10.87 -4.59 -3.95
C GLU A 40 10.82 -5.69 -2.88
N LEU A 41 9.72 -5.78 -2.14
CA LEU A 41 9.48 -6.85 -1.16
C LEU A 41 9.37 -8.22 -1.84
N LEU A 42 8.65 -8.31 -2.97
CA LEU A 42 8.53 -9.54 -3.76
C LEU A 42 9.88 -9.97 -4.36
N ALA A 43 10.67 -9.03 -4.86
CA ALA A 43 12.04 -9.30 -5.33
C ALA A 43 12.94 -9.81 -4.20
N SER A 44 12.81 -9.23 -3.01
CA SER A 44 13.54 -9.67 -1.81
C SER A 44 13.16 -11.09 -1.39
N ILE A 45 11.87 -11.43 -1.44
CA ILE A 45 11.36 -12.79 -1.21
C ILE A 45 11.98 -13.78 -2.21
N ALA A 46 11.99 -13.44 -3.50
CA ALA A 46 12.56 -14.30 -4.54
C ALA A 46 14.07 -14.52 -4.34
N SER A 47 14.82 -13.46 -4.00
CA SER A 47 16.25 -13.53 -3.71
C SER A 47 16.55 -14.44 -2.50
N LEU A 48 15.81 -14.26 -1.40
CA LEU A 48 15.98 -15.08 -0.21
C LEU A 48 15.56 -16.54 -0.45
N GLY A 49 14.51 -16.76 -1.24
CA GLY A 49 14.11 -18.09 -1.71
C GLY A 49 15.22 -18.80 -2.51
N SER A 50 15.91 -18.07 -3.39
CA SER A 50 17.05 -18.60 -4.15
C SER A 50 18.19 -19.03 -3.23
N VAL A 51 18.61 -18.14 -2.32
CA VAL A 51 19.71 -18.41 -1.38
C VAL A 51 19.39 -19.59 -0.46
N THR A 52 18.15 -19.68 0.04
CA THR A 52 17.73 -20.79 0.91
C THR A 52 17.65 -22.12 0.15
N SER A 53 17.23 -22.12 -1.11
CA SER A 53 17.27 -23.32 -1.96
C SER A 53 18.71 -23.78 -2.23
N GLU A 54 19.63 -22.85 -2.50
CA GLU A 54 21.04 -23.17 -2.73
C GLU A 54 21.68 -23.77 -1.46
N LEU A 55 21.49 -23.12 -0.31
CA LEU A 55 21.99 -23.58 0.98
C LEU A 55 21.50 -24.99 1.35
N THR A 56 20.21 -25.28 1.13
CA THR A 56 19.62 -26.58 1.44
C THR A 56 19.99 -27.68 0.44
N SER A 57 20.44 -27.32 -0.76
CA SER A 57 20.98 -28.26 -1.76
C SER A 57 22.46 -28.62 -1.53
N GLY A 58 23.16 -27.88 -0.68
CA GLY A 58 24.59 -28.03 -0.40
C GLY A 58 24.92 -28.92 0.80
N ALA A 59 26.16 -28.82 1.30
CA ALA A 59 26.65 -29.59 2.44
C ALA A 59 26.09 -29.14 3.81
N TRP A 60 25.31 -28.06 3.84
CA TRP A 60 24.78 -27.49 5.09
C TRP A 60 23.46 -28.17 5.49
N LEU A 61 23.60 -29.34 6.08
CA LEU A 61 22.50 -30.17 6.55
C LEU A 61 22.64 -30.44 8.06
N GLY A 62 21.52 -30.52 8.78
CA GLY A 62 21.48 -30.85 10.19
C GLY A 62 20.61 -29.92 11.05
N PRO A 63 20.60 -30.10 12.38
CA PRO A 63 19.69 -29.38 13.28
C PRO A 63 19.84 -27.86 13.23
N SER A 64 21.07 -27.35 13.07
CA SER A 64 21.32 -25.91 12.97
C SER A 64 20.79 -25.30 11.66
N ALA A 65 20.90 -26.04 10.54
CA ALA A 65 20.34 -25.62 9.26
C ALA A 65 18.81 -25.61 9.32
N ALA A 66 18.20 -26.63 9.95
CA ALA A 66 16.75 -26.68 10.17
C ALA A 66 16.24 -25.50 11.03
N ALA A 67 16.97 -25.15 12.08
CA ALA A 67 16.63 -23.99 12.92
C ALA A 67 16.71 -22.66 12.15
N MET A 68 17.72 -22.48 11.29
CA MET A 68 17.85 -21.29 10.46
C MET A 68 16.72 -21.19 9.42
N MET A 69 16.38 -22.31 8.78
CA MET A 69 15.26 -22.39 7.85
C MET A 69 13.91 -22.03 8.49
N ALA A 70 13.68 -22.40 9.76
CA ALA A 70 12.47 -22.04 10.47
C ALA A 70 12.33 -20.51 10.68
N VAL A 71 13.43 -19.82 10.94
CA VAL A 71 13.43 -18.35 11.05
C VAL A 71 13.26 -17.71 9.67
N ALA A 72 13.93 -18.25 8.65
CA ALA A 72 13.82 -17.77 7.28
C ALA A 72 12.38 -17.87 6.74
N THR A 73 11.67 -18.96 7.01
CA THR A 73 10.26 -19.12 6.60
C THR A 73 9.34 -18.13 7.30
N GLN A 74 9.56 -17.85 8.60
CA GLN A 74 8.80 -16.84 9.32
C GLN A 74 9.04 -15.44 8.74
N TYR A 75 10.29 -15.11 8.40
CA TYR A 75 10.63 -13.83 7.78
C TYR A 75 10.03 -13.68 6.38
N LEU A 76 10.09 -14.73 5.56
CA LEU A 76 9.44 -14.77 4.25
C LEU A 76 7.93 -14.57 4.35
N ALA A 77 7.27 -15.21 5.32
CA ALA A 77 5.83 -15.04 5.55
C ALA A 77 5.49 -13.58 5.95
N TRP A 78 6.31 -12.97 6.79
CA TRP A 78 6.15 -11.56 7.15
C TRP A 78 6.34 -10.64 5.94
N LEU A 79 7.38 -10.85 5.11
CA LEU A 79 7.60 -10.08 3.89
C LEU A 79 6.42 -10.20 2.92
N SER A 80 5.88 -11.41 2.71
CA SER A 80 4.71 -11.60 1.85
C SER A 80 3.49 -10.85 2.37
N THR A 81 3.30 -10.83 3.68
CA THR A 81 2.20 -10.10 4.32
C THR A 81 2.39 -8.58 4.21
N ALA A 82 3.63 -8.09 4.28
CA ALA A 82 3.96 -6.69 4.09
C ALA A 82 3.76 -6.26 2.63
N ALA A 83 4.16 -7.08 1.65
CA ALA A 83 3.96 -6.83 0.23
C ALA A 83 2.46 -6.68 -0.10
N ALA A 84 1.63 -7.61 0.39
CA ALA A 84 0.18 -7.54 0.21
C ALA A 84 -0.44 -6.28 0.84
N GLN A 85 0.04 -5.85 2.01
CA GLN A 85 -0.42 -4.61 2.62
C GLN A 85 0.00 -3.37 1.82
N ALA A 86 1.19 -3.37 1.25
CA ALA A 86 1.67 -2.29 0.38
C ALA A 86 0.80 -2.20 -0.90
N GLU A 87 0.49 -3.32 -1.54
CA GLU A 87 -0.45 -3.35 -2.68
C GLU A 87 -1.84 -2.81 -2.30
N GLN A 88 -2.36 -3.20 -1.15
CA GLN A 88 -3.64 -2.69 -0.64
C GLN A 88 -3.59 -1.19 -0.37
N ALA A 89 -2.50 -0.68 0.21
CA ALA A 89 -2.30 0.75 0.44
C ALA A 89 -2.25 1.54 -0.86
N ALA A 90 -1.56 1.01 -1.89
CA ALA A 90 -1.54 1.59 -3.23
C ALA A 90 -2.95 1.67 -3.84
N ALA A 91 -3.69 0.56 -3.79
CA ALA A 91 -5.06 0.51 -4.31
C ALA A 91 -6.01 1.47 -3.58
N GLN A 92 -5.91 1.56 -2.25
CA GLN A 92 -6.71 2.50 -1.46
C GLN A 92 -6.37 3.95 -1.77
N ALA A 93 -5.09 4.31 -1.88
CA ALA A 93 -4.67 5.65 -2.24
C ALA A 93 -5.22 6.07 -3.61
N MET A 94 -5.19 5.17 -4.59
CA MET A 94 -5.78 5.39 -5.92
C MET A 94 -7.32 5.50 -5.87
N ALA A 95 -7.99 4.67 -5.06
CA ALA A 95 -9.43 4.76 -4.87
C ALA A 95 -9.86 6.10 -4.23
N ILE A 96 -9.07 6.62 -3.28
CA ILE A 96 -9.33 7.94 -2.67
C ILE A 96 -9.08 9.06 -3.69
N ALA A 97 -7.99 8.96 -4.48
CA ALA A 97 -7.70 9.93 -5.54
C ALA A 97 -8.84 10.03 -6.57
N THR A 98 -9.34 8.89 -7.05
CA THR A 98 -10.45 8.84 -8.00
C THR A 98 -11.77 9.34 -7.40
N ALA A 99 -12.05 9.02 -6.13
CA ALA A 99 -13.21 9.58 -5.43
C ALA A 99 -13.14 11.11 -5.29
N PHE A 100 -11.95 11.67 -5.05
CA PHE A 100 -11.74 13.11 -5.01
C PHE A 100 -11.99 13.76 -6.38
N GLU A 101 -11.48 13.17 -7.46
CA GLU A 101 -11.67 13.68 -8.83
C GLU A 101 -13.12 13.59 -9.32
N ALA A 102 -13.88 12.59 -8.85
CA ALA A 102 -15.29 12.43 -9.19
C ALA A 102 -16.21 13.47 -8.51
N ALA A 103 -15.72 14.21 -7.51
CA ALA A 103 -16.53 15.18 -6.80
C ALA A 103 -16.78 16.44 -7.65
N PRO A 104 -18.05 16.81 -7.90
CA PRO A 104 -18.36 17.97 -8.73
C PRO A 104 -18.12 19.30 -7.99
N PRO A 105 -17.54 20.32 -8.64
CA PRO A 105 -17.51 21.67 -8.09
C PRO A 105 -18.90 22.32 -8.14
N CYS A 106 -19.14 23.29 -7.27
CA CYS A 106 -20.43 24.00 -7.15
C CYS A 106 -20.91 24.61 -8.49
N SER A 107 -19.98 25.04 -9.36
CA SER A 107 -20.29 25.61 -10.68
C SER A 107 -20.86 24.61 -11.70
N ARG A 108 -20.93 23.32 -11.34
CA ARG A 108 -21.41 22.24 -12.22
C ARG A 108 -22.77 21.68 -11.79
N GLN A 109 -23.42 22.26 -10.77
CA GLN A 109 -24.71 21.83 -10.22
C GLN A 109 -25.90 22.75 -10.54
N TRP A 110 -25.69 23.84 -11.29
CA TRP A 110 -26.75 24.72 -11.81
C TRP A 110 -26.45 25.14 -13.25
#